data_AF-A0A653IYY1-F1
#
_entry.id   AF-A0A653IYY1-F1
#
_cell.length_a   1.000
_cell.length_b   1.000
_cell.length_c   1.000
_cell.angle_alpha   90.00
_cell.angle_beta   90.00
_cell.angle_gamma   90.00
#
_symmetry.space_group_name_H-M   'P 1'
#
loop_
_entity.id
_entity.type
_entity.pdbx_description
1 polymer ?
#
loop_
_entity_poly.entity_id
_entity_poly.type
_entity_poly.pdbx_seq_one_letter_code
_entity_poly.pdbx_strand_id
1 'polypeptide(L)'
;MAFRDNSVVITSAHVINVEANGEDGDVYSGTDAADAFVIADGAVGDDLLQFFDSNDSIITHKAIFDGNNDGYIAFGPGAQLDVDRFGSGDSRKGDDNLSVLGTGNERVTEIRYLGFKPDEVGTKNYVYADSNTRDALLGRFDKGFQDDVTTGADSSITQNLKIDNDVSSNTFNFGTNSVALLTDNALGVNFGSDTIDGFGDDDLLVFTSLIHNRNDTGTGDSANTVTFGKNLVLDLSGAEGPLNSDPTTGPGGQFDLNAPNQVSIHYLGEKLIGDTTYYYYGTANAATPDGVTYA
;
A
#
# COMPACT_ATOMS: atom_id res chain seq x y z
N MET A 1 4.80 22.47 8.43
CA MET A 1 3.73 21.92 9.30
C MET A 1 4.33 20.73 10.05
N ALA A 2 3.65 20.09 11.01
CA ALA A 2 4.24 18.96 11.73
C ALA A 2 3.38 17.72 11.54
N PHE A 3 3.97 16.69 10.94
CA PHE A 3 3.44 15.33 10.95
C PHE A 3 3.37 14.80 12.39
N ARG A 4 2.51 13.81 12.59
CA ARG A 4 2.42 13.05 13.83
C ARG A 4 3.41 11.89 13.77
N ASP A 5 3.39 11.06 14.81
CA ASP A 5 4.21 9.86 14.86
C ASP A 5 3.74 8.86 13.81
N ASN A 6 4.68 8.41 12.99
CA ASN A 6 4.51 7.44 11.91
C ASN A 6 5.58 6.33 12.00
N SER A 7 6.11 6.08 13.21
CA SER A 7 7.19 5.11 13.47
C SER A 7 6.77 3.64 13.42
N VAL A 8 5.48 3.35 13.58
CA VAL A 8 4.95 1.98 13.55
C VAL A 8 4.63 1.56 12.12
N VAL A 9 4.93 0.32 11.74
CA VAL A 9 4.59 -0.25 10.42
C VAL A 9 3.12 -0.63 10.36
N ILE A 10 2.69 -1.55 11.23
CA ILE A 10 1.33 -2.11 11.24
C ILE A 10 0.45 -1.25 12.15
N THR A 11 -0.61 -0.67 11.61
CA THR A 11 -1.47 0.27 12.36
C THR A 11 -2.92 -0.17 12.46
N SER A 12 -3.41 -0.91 11.46
CA SER A 12 -4.81 -1.37 11.42
C SER A 12 -5.00 -2.78 10.86
N ALA A 13 -3.98 -3.36 10.21
CA ALA A 13 -4.05 -4.76 9.80
C ALA A 13 -4.04 -5.72 10.99
N HIS A 14 -4.71 -6.86 10.84
CA HIS A 14 -4.65 -7.96 11.79
C HIS A 14 -3.30 -8.69 11.65
N VAL A 15 -2.63 -8.96 12.77
CA VAL A 15 -1.28 -9.55 12.75
C VAL A 15 -1.36 -11.07 12.79
N ILE A 16 -0.76 -11.72 11.80
CA ILE A 16 -0.55 -13.17 11.75
C ILE A 16 0.95 -13.43 11.86
N ASN A 17 1.39 -14.00 12.97
CA ASN A 17 2.80 -14.34 13.16
C ASN A 17 3.09 -15.69 12.53
N VAL A 18 4.06 -15.73 11.61
CA VAL A 18 4.64 -16.96 11.06
C VAL A 18 5.82 -17.34 11.96
N GLU A 19 5.70 -18.46 12.67
CA GLU A 19 6.60 -18.82 13.76
C GLU A 19 7.89 -19.48 13.26
N ALA A 20 9.04 -19.10 13.83
CA ALA A 20 10.31 -19.78 13.60
C ALA A 20 10.44 -21.03 14.48
N ASN A 21 9.62 -22.05 14.21
CA ASN A 21 9.58 -23.31 14.98
C ASN A 21 10.43 -24.43 14.34
N GLY A 22 10.89 -24.25 13.10
CA GLY A 22 11.67 -25.23 12.34
C GLY A 22 10.90 -26.48 11.91
N GLU A 23 9.56 -26.40 11.90
CA GLU A 23 8.67 -27.44 11.37
C GLU A 23 8.24 -27.08 9.93
N ASP A 24 7.88 -28.08 9.12
CA ASP A 24 7.37 -27.85 7.77
C ASP A 24 5.86 -28.09 7.73
N GLY A 25 5.15 -27.28 6.93
CA GLY A 25 3.75 -27.52 6.59
C GLY A 25 2.75 -26.86 7.53
N ASP A 26 3.17 -25.87 8.30
CA ASP A 26 2.25 -25.01 9.02
C ASP A 26 1.41 -24.18 8.03
N VAL A 27 0.19 -23.85 8.45
CA VAL A 27 -0.78 -23.13 7.62
C VAL A 27 -1.24 -21.89 8.36
N TYR A 28 -0.95 -20.73 7.78
CA TYR A 28 -1.34 -19.43 8.27
C TYR A 28 -2.42 -18.87 7.33
N SER A 29 -3.58 -18.53 7.88
CA SER A 29 -4.76 -18.16 7.09
C SER A 29 -5.11 -16.69 7.29
N GLY A 30 -5.16 -15.95 6.18
CA GLY A 30 -5.76 -14.63 6.12
C GLY A 30 -7.27 -14.66 6.39
N THR A 31 -7.83 -13.47 6.51
CA THR A 31 -9.23 -13.16 6.77
C THR A 31 -9.80 -12.39 5.58
N ASP A 32 -11.03 -11.88 5.70
CA ASP A 32 -11.61 -10.99 4.69
C ASP A 32 -11.20 -9.50 4.90
N ALA A 33 -10.38 -9.23 5.92
CA ALA A 33 -9.83 -7.91 6.25
C ALA A 33 -8.33 -7.89 5.97
N ALA A 34 -7.68 -6.72 6.06
CA ALA A 34 -6.23 -6.64 5.86
C ALA A 34 -5.47 -7.41 6.94
N ASP A 35 -4.67 -8.37 6.51
CA ASP A 35 -3.76 -9.13 7.35
C ASP A 35 -2.30 -8.77 7.06
N ALA A 36 -1.50 -8.76 8.13
CA ALA A 36 -0.06 -8.61 8.09
C ALA A 36 0.60 -9.92 8.53
N PHE A 37 1.11 -10.68 7.57
CA PHE A 37 1.88 -11.90 7.80
C PHE A 37 3.30 -11.52 8.21
N VAL A 38 3.59 -11.58 9.50
CA VAL A 38 4.89 -11.22 10.06
C VAL A 38 5.76 -12.47 10.18
N ILE A 39 6.76 -12.57 9.33
CA ILE A 39 7.68 -13.70 9.26
C ILE A 39 8.80 -13.50 10.27
N ALA A 40 8.88 -14.43 11.23
CA ALA A 40 9.89 -14.41 12.27
C ALA A 40 11.32 -14.56 11.69
N ASP A 41 12.31 -14.01 12.40
CA ASP A 41 13.71 -14.35 12.13
C ASP A 41 14.03 -15.77 12.61
N GLY A 42 14.58 -16.59 11.73
CA GLY A 42 14.99 -17.96 12.04
C GLY A 42 14.46 -18.92 10.99
N ALA A 43 14.55 -20.22 11.28
CA ALA A 43 13.99 -21.26 10.43
C ALA A 43 12.46 -21.32 10.66
N VAL A 44 11.70 -20.80 9.72
CA VAL A 44 10.23 -20.90 9.69
C VAL A 44 9.77 -22.18 9.01
N GLY A 45 10.60 -22.78 8.14
CA GLY A 45 10.28 -24.01 7.43
C GLY A 45 9.54 -23.79 6.11
N ASP A 46 9.15 -24.90 5.48
CA ASP A 46 8.39 -24.90 4.22
C ASP A 46 6.87 -24.81 4.49
N ASP A 47 6.37 -23.59 4.73
CA ASP A 47 4.99 -23.33 5.18
C ASP A 47 4.05 -22.79 4.10
N LEU A 48 2.76 -22.68 4.45
CA LEU A 48 1.70 -22.16 3.60
C LEU A 48 1.05 -20.90 4.21
N LEU A 49 1.09 -19.80 3.47
CA LEU A 49 0.18 -18.67 3.64
C LEU A 49 -1.02 -18.88 2.71
N GLN A 50 -2.24 -18.90 3.25
CA GLN A 50 -3.45 -19.06 2.45
C GLN A 50 -4.42 -17.89 2.67
N PHE A 51 -5.25 -17.64 1.66
CA PHE A 51 -6.17 -16.50 1.61
C PHE A 51 -5.44 -15.15 1.61
N PHE A 52 -4.30 -15.07 0.93
CA PHE A 52 -3.56 -13.82 0.73
C PHE A 52 -4.21 -12.98 -0.39
N ASP A 53 -4.73 -11.79 -0.09
CA ASP A 53 -5.40 -10.94 -1.06
C ASP A 53 -4.74 -9.56 -1.28
N SER A 54 -5.44 -8.69 -2.01
CA SER A 54 -4.96 -7.35 -2.38
C SER A 54 -4.74 -6.41 -1.18
N ASN A 55 -5.35 -6.70 -0.04
CA ASN A 55 -5.27 -5.93 1.20
C ASN A 55 -4.24 -6.50 2.18
N ASP A 56 -3.61 -7.63 1.85
CA ASP A 56 -2.67 -8.28 2.73
C ASP A 56 -1.23 -7.83 2.50
N SER A 57 -0.44 -7.91 3.57
CA SER A 57 0.98 -7.61 3.54
C SER A 57 1.81 -8.74 4.11
N ILE A 58 3.02 -8.90 3.57
CA ILE A 58 4.07 -9.75 4.13
C ILE A 58 5.13 -8.84 4.73
N ILE A 59 5.54 -9.13 5.96
CA ILE A 59 6.55 -8.37 6.68
C ILE A 59 7.67 -9.30 7.10
N THR A 60 8.91 -8.91 6.80
CA THR A 60 10.11 -9.66 7.19
C THR A 60 11.12 -8.74 7.88
N HIS A 61 12.02 -9.30 8.70
CA HIS A 61 13.12 -8.52 9.30
C HIS A 61 14.38 -8.45 8.43
N LYS A 62 14.39 -9.19 7.31
CA LYS A 62 15.43 -9.15 6.28
C LYS A 62 14.79 -9.00 4.91
N ALA A 63 15.39 -8.17 4.07
CA ALA A 63 14.93 -8.01 2.70
C ALA A 63 14.97 -9.35 1.95
N ILE A 64 13.85 -9.71 1.34
CA ILE A 64 13.78 -10.79 0.36
C ILE A 64 14.56 -10.37 -0.89
N PHE A 65 15.31 -11.31 -1.46
CA PHE A 65 16.20 -11.03 -2.59
C PHE A 65 15.45 -10.69 -3.88
N ASP A 66 15.51 -9.42 -4.28
CA ASP A 66 15.12 -8.93 -5.60
C ASP A 66 16.29 -9.08 -6.59
N GLY A 67 16.20 -10.07 -7.49
CA GLY A 67 17.31 -10.45 -8.36
C GLY A 67 17.58 -9.49 -9.53
N ASN A 68 16.56 -8.78 -9.99
CA ASN A 68 16.64 -7.81 -11.09
C ASN A 68 16.47 -6.36 -10.60
N ASN A 69 16.25 -6.16 -9.30
CA ASN A 69 16.13 -4.87 -8.63
C ASN A 69 15.03 -4.01 -9.28
N ASP A 70 13.90 -4.64 -9.60
CA ASP A 70 12.75 -3.97 -10.21
C ASP A 70 11.63 -3.66 -9.21
N GLY A 71 11.80 -4.00 -7.93
CA GLY A 71 10.82 -3.81 -6.87
C GLY A 71 9.77 -4.92 -6.79
N TYR A 72 9.88 -5.97 -7.61
CA TYR A 72 9.03 -7.14 -7.57
C TYR A 72 9.82 -8.38 -7.17
N ILE A 73 9.23 -9.19 -6.31
CA ILE A 73 9.78 -10.47 -5.90
C ILE A 73 9.01 -11.55 -6.63
N ALA A 74 9.57 -12.01 -7.75
CA ALA A 74 9.05 -13.17 -8.45
C ALA A 74 9.33 -14.45 -7.66
N PHE A 75 8.31 -15.29 -7.53
CA PHE A 75 8.42 -16.54 -6.81
C PHE A 75 9.20 -17.57 -7.63
N GLY A 76 9.91 -18.46 -6.94
CA GLY A 76 10.70 -19.52 -7.56
C GLY A 76 9.86 -20.62 -8.21
N PRO A 77 10.53 -21.68 -8.72
CA PRO A 77 9.84 -22.87 -9.24
C PRO A 77 8.80 -23.40 -8.25
N GLY A 78 7.60 -23.70 -8.74
CA GLY A 78 6.49 -24.11 -7.88
C GLY A 78 5.79 -22.94 -7.17
N ALA A 79 6.05 -21.68 -7.52
CA ALA A 79 5.47 -20.50 -6.87
C ALA A 79 5.76 -20.50 -5.35
N GLN A 80 7.03 -20.70 -5.02
CA GLN A 80 7.53 -20.60 -3.65
C GLN A 80 8.26 -19.27 -3.47
N LEU A 81 7.89 -18.55 -2.41
CA LEU A 81 8.59 -17.40 -1.91
C LEU A 81 9.74 -17.86 -1.02
N ASP A 82 10.94 -17.47 -1.42
CA ASP A 82 12.17 -17.82 -0.74
C ASP A 82 12.59 -16.61 0.10
N VAL A 83 12.38 -16.70 1.41
CA VAL A 83 12.40 -15.55 2.33
C VAL A 83 13.78 -15.25 2.88
N ASP A 84 14.69 -16.23 2.86
CA ASP A 84 16.05 -16.12 3.36
C ASP A 84 17.12 -16.24 2.25
N ARG A 85 16.71 -16.17 0.98
CA ARG A 85 17.60 -16.01 -0.18
C ARG A 85 18.62 -14.89 0.02
N PHE A 86 19.89 -15.20 -0.25
CA PHE A 86 20.98 -14.21 -0.18
C PHE A 86 21.69 -13.98 -1.53
N GLY A 87 21.13 -14.45 -2.64
CA GLY A 87 21.64 -14.14 -3.97
C GLY A 87 20.98 -14.93 -5.10
N SER A 88 21.45 -14.72 -6.33
CA SER A 88 20.93 -15.43 -7.51
C SER A 88 21.43 -16.89 -7.61
N GLY A 89 20.54 -17.77 -8.06
CA GLY A 89 20.80 -19.18 -8.35
C GLY A 89 20.36 -20.14 -7.26
N ASP A 90 20.02 -21.38 -7.66
CA ASP A 90 19.42 -22.41 -6.79
C ASP A 90 20.24 -22.78 -5.56
N SER A 91 21.56 -22.55 -5.56
CA SER A 91 22.42 -22.82 -4.41
C SER A 91 22.36 -21.76 -3.31
N ARG A 92 21.55 -20.71 -3.49
CA ARG A 92 21.42 -19.58 -2.56
C ARG A 92 20.00 -19.38 -2.07
N LYS A 93 19.15 -20.39 -2.27
CA LYS A 93 17.70 -20.33 -2.08
C LYS A 93 17.21 -20.35 -0.62
N GLY A 94 18.10 -20.11 0.33
CA GLY A 94 17.79 -20.27 1.74
C GLY A 94 17.31 -21.67 2.14
N ASP A 95 16.92 -21.80 3.41
CA ASP A 95 16.30 -23.01 3.96
C ASP A 95 14.77 -22.89 4.05
N ASP A 96 14.21 -21.66 4.03
CA ASP A 96 12.79 -21.41 4.27
C ASP A 96 12.02 -21.05 2.97
N ASN A 97 11.01 -21.86 2.60
CA ASN A 97 10.20 -21.62 1.41
C ASN A 97 8.70 -21.53 1.73
N LEU A 98 8.12 -20.35 1.59
CA LEU A 98 6.69 -20.15 1.79
C LEU A 98 5.92 -20.34 0.49
N SER A 99 4.89 -21.18 0.51
CA SER A 99 3.85 -21.17 -0.52
C SER A 99 2.84 -20.10 -0.17
N VAL A 100 2.44 -19.25 -1.13
CA VAL A 100 1.39 -18.25 -0.91
C VAL A 100 0.23 -18.53 -1.86
N LEU A 101 -0.95 -18.71 -1.29
CA LEU A 101 -2.19 -18.94 -2.02
C LEU A 101 -3.16 -17.79 -1.77
N GLY A 102 -3.76 -17.30 -2.83
CA GLY A 102 -4.80 -16.29 -2.73
C GLY A 102 -6.17 -16.86 -2.32
N THR A 103 -7.17 -16.00 -2.24
CA THR A 103 -8.50 -16.33 -1.72
C THR A 103 -9.23 -17.41 -2.53
N GLY A 104 -8.93 -17.53 -3.83
CA GLY A 104 -9.46 -18.58 -4.70
C GLY A 104 -8.63 -19.87 -4.76
N ASN A 105 -7.59 -20.02 -3.92
CA ASN A 105 -6.55 -21.05 -3.98
C ASN A 105 -5.63 -20.99 -5.22
N GLU A 106 -5.63 -19.88 -5.95
CA GLU A 106 -4.61 -19.59 -6.94
C GLU A 106 -3.25 -19.39 -6.27
N ARG A 107 -2.19 -19.77 -6.97
CA ARG A 107 -0.83 -19.51 -6.51
C ARG A 107 -0.49 -18.04 -6.77
N VAL A 108 -0.12 -17.33 -5.73
CA VAL A 108 0.56 -16.04 -5.87
C VAL A 108 1.95 -16.32 -6.42
N THR A 109 2.35 -15.60 -7.46
CA THR A 109 3.64 -15.81 -8.14
C THR A 109 4.57 -14.62 -8.02
N GLU A 110 4.09 -13.52 -7.46
CA GLU A 110 4.83 -12.27 -7.37
C GLU A 110 4.24 -11.41 -6.25
N ILE A 111 5.10 -10.70 -5.54
CA ILE A 111 4.73 -9.63 -4.62
C ILE A 111 5.57 -8.39 -4.94
N ARG A 112 5.09 -7.21 -4.57
CA ARG A 112 5.80 -5.94 -4.73
C ARG A 112 6.40 -5.49 -3.39
N TYR A 113 7.60 -4.94 -3.44
CA TYR A 113 8.29 -4.40 -2.26
C TYR A 113 7.79 -3.00 -1.95
N LEU A 114 7.45 -2.76 -0.67
CA LEU A 114 6.92 -1.51 -0.15
C LEU A 114 7.92 -0.73 0.73
N GLY A 115 9.22 -0.97 0.57
CA GLY A 115 10.21 -0.31 1.43
C GLY A 115 10.37 -0.96 2.80
N PHE A 116 11.00 -0.23 3.73
CA PHE A 116 11.19 -0.69 5.10
C PHE A 116 11.03 0.43 6.11
N LYS A 117 10.58 0.09 7.31
CA LYS A 117 10.52 1.01 8.45
C LYS A 117 11.14 0.38 9.70
N PRO A 118 12.08 1.06 10.37
CA PRO A 118 12.65 0.56 11.61
C PRO A 118 11.66 0.65 12.77
N ASP A 119 11.65 -0.35 13.64
CA ASP A 119 10.96 -0.27 14.93
C ASP A 119 11.72 0.60 15.96
N GLU A 120 11.19 0.72 17.18
CA GLU A 120 11.79 1.52 18.25
C GLU A 120 13.21 1.08 18.64
N VAL A 121 13.59 -0.18 18.39
CA VAL A 121 14.93 -0.71 18.69
C VAL A 121 15.85 -0.75 17.46
N GLY A 122 15.36 -0.29 16.30
CA GLY A 122 16.10 -0.17 15.06
C GLY A 122 16.06 -1.41 14.16
N THR A 123 15.24 -2.41 14.48
CA THR A 123 15.01 -3.58 13.62
C THR A 123 14.24 -3.12 12.40
N LYS A 124 14.72 -3.47 11.20
CA LYS A 124 14.05 -3.09 9.96
C LYS A 124 12.91 -4.06 9.69
N ASN A 125 11.71 -3.52 9.44
CA ASN A 125 10.57 -4.28 8.94
C ASN A 125 10.43 -3.96 7.46
N TYR A 126 10.78 -4.92 6.62
CA TYR A 126 10.61 -4.87 5.17
C TYR A 126 9.21 -5.30 4.84
N VAL A 127 8.51 -4.52 4.02
CA VAL A 127 7.08 -4.71 3.74
C VAL A 127 6.88 -5.09 2.29
N TYR A 128 5.96 -6.00 2.03
CA TYR A 128 5.59 -6.47 0.70
C TYR A 128 4.07 -6.61 0.61
N ALA A 129 3.51 -6.51 -0.60
CA ALA A 129 2.08 -6.68 -0.85
C ALA A 129 1.83 -7.32 -2.23
N ASP A 130 0.58 -7.66 -2.53
CA ASP A 130 0.18 -8.20 -3.84
C ASP A 130 0.61 -7.28 -4.99
N SER A 131 1.17 -7.84 -6.08
CA SER A 131 1.59 -7.02 -7.22
C SER A 131 0.43 -6.43 -8.02
N ASN A 132 -0.74 -7.11 -8.04
CA ASN A 132 -1.83 -6.79 -8.95
C ASN A 132 -2.55 -5.49 -8.56
N THR A 133 -2.67 -5.16 -7.27
CA THR A 133 -3.26 -3.88 -6.82
C THR A 133 -2.58 -2.67 -7.47
N ARG A 134 -1.27 -2.75 -7.73
CA ARG A 134 -0.56 -1.70 -8.49
C ARG A 134 -0.77 -1.87 -9.99
N ASP A 135 -0.52 -3.06 -10.51
CA ASP A 135 -0.47 -3.32 -11.95
C ASP A 135 -1.82 -3.09 -12.63
N ALA A 136 -2.93 -3.35 -11.94
CA ALA A 136 -4.28 -3.14 -12.45
C ALA A 136 -4.60 -1.67 -12.72
N LEU A 137 -4.13 -0.75 -11.88
CA LEU A 137 -4.33 0.69 -12.05
C LEU A 137 -3.27 1.32 -12.95
N LEU A 138 -2.00 1.13 -12.57
CA LEU A 138 -0.87 1.90 -13.12
C LEU A 138 -0.08 1.15 -14.20
N GLY A 139 -0.33 -0.15 -14.36
CA GLY A 139 0.48 -1.02 -15.21
C GLY A 139 1.80 -1.44 -14.55
N ARG A 140 2.42 -2.46 -15.15
CA ARG A 140 3.71 -2.99 -14.71
C ARG A 140 4.84 -2.05 -15.17
N PHE A 141 5.73 -1.70 -14.26
CA PHE A 141 6.93 -0.92 -14.56
C PHE A 141 8.06 -1.86 -14.97
N ASP A 142 8.84 -1.46 -15.97
CA ASP A 142 9.96 -2.27 -16.47
C ASP A 142 11.17 -2.28 -15.50
N LYS A 143 11.25 -1.32 -14.56
CA LYS A 143 12.29 -1.21 -13.51
C LYS A 143 11.83 -0.33 -12.34
N GLY A 144 11.81 -0.87 -11.13
CA GLY A 144 11.79 -0.12 -9.86
C GLY A 144 10.61 0.84 -9.71
N PHE A 145 10.71 1.69 -8.69
CA PHE A 145 9.87 2.87 -8.43
C PHE A 145 9.99 3.90 -9.56
N GLN A 146 9.52 3.57 -10.77
CA GLN A 146 9.51 4.51 -11.89
C GLN A 146 8.52 5.64 -11.62
N ASP A 147 9.04 6.85 -11.51
CA ASP A 147 8.30 8.08 -11.20
C ASP A 147 7.50 8.67 -12.38
N ASP A 148 7.62 8.08 -13.58
CA ASP A 148 7.02 8.59 -14.83
C ASP A 148 6.68 7.44 -15.80
N VAL A 149 5.41 7.02 -15.82
CA VAL A 149 4.86 6.14 -16.86
C VAL A 149 3.76 6.85 -17.63
N THR A 150 3.79 6.71 -18.97
CA THR A 150 2.95 7.47 -19.91
C THR A 150 1.68 6.73 -20.34
N THR A 151 1.51 5.48 -19.92
CA THR A 151 0.30 4.68 -20.15
C THR A 151 0.04 3.78 -18.95
N GLY A 152 -0.98 4.10 -18.14
CA GLY A 152 -1.50 3.18 -17.13
C GLY A 152 -2.21 1.98 -17.76
N ALA A 153 -2.49 0.96 -16.95
CA ALA A 153 -3.36 -0.13 -17.36
C ALA A 153 -4.82 0.34 -17.49
N ASP A 154 -5.24 1.28 -16.64
CA ASP A 154 -6.55 1.91 -16.74
C ASP A 154 -6.51 3.17 -17.62
N SER A 155 -7.24 3.16 -18.73
CA SER A 155 -7.27 4.26 -19.70
C SER A 155 -8.02 5.51 -19.24
N SER A 156 -8.73 5.47 -18.10
CA SER A 156 -9.42 6.64 -17.56
C SER A 156 -8.51 7.61 -16.82
N ILE A 157 -7.30 7.17 -16.44
CA ILE A 157 -6.29 8.03 -15.84
C ILE A 157 -5.41 8.59 -16.95
N THR A 158 -5.53 9.91 -17.19
CA THR A 158 -4.77 10.61 -18.23
C THR A 158 -3.58 11.40 -17.67
N GLN A 159 -3.47 11.46 -16.35
CA GLN A 159 -2.38 12.07 -15.60
C GLN A 159 -1.07 11.29 -15.78
N ASN A 160 0.07 11.96 -15.54
CA ASN A 160 1.31 11.25 -15.24
C ASN A 160 1.14 10.44 -13.94
N LEU A 161 1.66 9.22 -13.92
CA LEU A 161 1.43 8.30 -12.82
C LEU A 161 2.59 8.32 -11.83
N LYS A 162 2.26 8.47 -10.55
CA LYS A 162 3.15 8.27 -9.40
C LYS A 162 2.56 7.23 -8.47
N ILE A 163 3.42 6.58 -7.70
CA ILE A 163 3.01 5.64 -6.68
C ILE A 163 3.74 5.93 -5.37
N ASP A 164 2.99 5.94 -4.29
CA ASP A 164 3.49 5.86 -2.95
C ASP A 164 3.54 4.38 -2.54
N ASN A 165 4.68 3.77 -2.82
CA ASN A 165 4.94 2.34 -2.65
C ASN A 165 6.05 2.14 -1.61
N ASP A 166 6.22 3.07 -0.68
CA ASP A 166 7.23 3.00 0.35
C ASP A 166 6.59 3.34 1.70
N VAL A 167 6.79 2.50 2.71
CA VAL A 167 6.35 2.78 4.07
C VAL A 167 7.14 3.92 4.75
N SER A 168 8.17 4.43 4.08
CA SER A 168 8.96 5.59 4.50
C SER A 168 8.40 6.92 3.99
N SER A 169 8.85 8.04 4.57
CA SER A 169 8.41 9.38 4.16
C SER A 169 9.05 9.83 2.84
N ASN A 170 8.22 10.22 1.89
CA ASN A 170 8.61 10.65 0.55
C ASN A 170 8.31 12.13 0.28
N THR A 171 8.79 12.62 -0.86
CA THR A 171 8.40 13.91 -1.41
C THR A 171 8.07 13.73 -2.89
N PHE A 172 6.84 14.02 -3.26
CA PHE A 172 6.35 13.94 -4.63
C PHE A 172 6.21 15.35 -5.22
N ASN A 173 6.70 15.55 -6.44
CA ASN A 173 6.57 16.82 -7.16
C ASN A 173 5.49 16.68 -8.24
N PHE A 174 4.39 17.43 -8.08
CA PHE A 174 3.30 17.48 -9.05
C PHE A 174 3.51 18.62 -10.07
N GLY A 175 4.25 19.67 -9.69
CA GLY A 175 4.89 20.59 -10.63
C GLY A 175 3.93 21.26 -11.62
N THR A 176 4.18 21.12 -12.93
CA THR A 176 3.37 21.72 -14.01
C THR A 176 2.57 20.71 -14.82
N ASN A 177 2.64 19.43 -14.47
CA ASN A 177 1.97 18.36 -15.21
C ASN A 177 0.87 17.78 -14.32
N SER A 178 -0.27 17.48 -14.90
CA SER A 178 -1.34 16.70 -14.26
C SER A 178 -0.79 15.34 -13.80
N VAL A 179 -0.90 15.04 -12.50
CA VAL A 179 -0.33 13.85 -11.84
C VAL A 179 -1.40 13.10 -11.06
N ALA A 180 -1.37 11.77 -11.11
CA ALA A 180 -2.14 10.88 -10.26
C ALA A 180 -1.19 10.10 -9.34
N LEU A 181 -1.40 10.17 -8.03
CA LEU A 181 -0.63 9.41 -7.04
C LEU A 181 -1.51 8.32 -6.44
N LEU A 182 -1.07 7.06 -6.56
CA LEU A 182 -1.67 5.93 -5.86
C LEU A 182 -0.99 5.68 -4.51
N THR A 183 -1.76 5.53 -3.44
CA THR A 183 -1.31 4.99 -2.15
C THR A 183 -2.21 3.82 -1.74
N ASP A 184 -1.60 2.67 -1.44
CA ASP A 184 -2.33 1.45 -1.11
C ASP A 184 -2.65 1.36 0.40
N ASN A 185 -3.46 2.28 0.90
CA ASN A 185 -3.81 2.38 2.32
C ASN A 185 -4.73 1.25 2.83
N ALA A 186 -5.29 0.41 1.95
CA ALA A 186 -6.04 -0.78 2.34
C ALA A 186 -5.19 -1.84 3.05
N LEU A 187 -3.86 -1.78 2.92
CA LEU A 187 -2.94 -2.74 3.54
C LEU A 187 -2.86 -2.67 5.08
N GLY A 188 -3.44 -1.64 5.67
CA GLY A 188 -3.39 -1.42 7.12
C GLY A 188 -2.01 -1.17 7.69
N VAL A 189 -1.05 -0.82 6.82
CA VAL A 189 0.29 -0.34 7.17
C VAL A 189 0.37 1.18 7.03
N ASN A 190 1.34 1.78 7.71
CA ASN A 190 1.57 3.21 7.70
C ASN A 190 2.59 3.60 6.63
N PHE A 191 2.16 4.38 5.63
CA PHE A 191 2.99 4.87 4.53
C PHE A 191 3.90 6.05 4.89
N GLY A 192 3.88 6.50 6.15
CA GLY A 192 4.79 7.52 6.63
C GLY A 192 4.20 8.92 6.56
N SER A 193 5.02 9.86 6.09
CA SER A 193 4.76 11.29 6.20
C SER A 193 5.21 11.99 4.94
N ASP A 194 4.38 11.91 3.92
CA ASP A 194 4.75 12.34 2.58
C ASP A 194 4.42 13.79 2.36
N THR A 195 5.23 14.44 1.55
CA THR A 195 5.00 15.81 1.10
C THR A 195 4.68 15.79 -0.38
N ILE A 196 3.64 16.51 -0.79
CA ILE A 196 3.26 16.67 -2.19
C ILE A 196 3.42 18.14 -2.55
N ASP A 197 4.37 18.44 -3.43
CA ASP A 197 4.63 19.79 -3.90
C ASP A 197 3.81 20.10 -5.17
N GLY A 198 2.94 21.10 -5.09
CA GLY A 198 2.25 21.65 -6.27
C GLY A 198 0.93 20.98 -6.64
N PHE A 199 0.25 20.30 -5.70
CA PHE A 199 -1.07 19.73 -5.92
C PHE A 199 -2.10 20.76 -6.40
N GLY A 200 -2.77 20.47 -7.51
CA GLY A 200 -3.70 21.36 -8.22
C GLY A 200 -4.97 20.68 -8.74
N ASP A 201 -5.76 21.44 -9.51
CA ASP A 201 -7.10 21.05 -9.97
C ASP A 201 -7.09 19.91 -11.02
N ASP A 202 -5.97 19.68 -11.70
CA ASP A 202 -5.78 18.61 -12.67
C ASP A 202 -5.12 17.36 -12.08
N ASP A 203 -4.80 17.37 -10.79
CA ASP A 203 -4.15 16.26 -10.10
C ASP A 203 -5.16 15.35 -9.39
N LEU A 204 -4.76 14.10 -9.20
CA LEU A 204 -5.53 13.08 -8.51
C LEU A 204 -4.72 12.45 -7.39
N LEU A 205 -5.39 12.20 -6.28
CA LEU A 205 -4.96 11.25 -5.27
C LEU A 205 -5.86 10.02 -5.38
N VAL A 206 -5.26 8.84 -5.43
CA VAL A 206 -5.97 7.57 -5.58
C VAL A 206 -5.59 6.67 -4.41
N PHE A 207 -6.60 6.10 -3.77
CA PHE A 207 -6.44 5.26 -2.58
C PHE A 207 -7.16 3.93 -2.78
N THR A 208 -6.76 2.89 -2.05
CA THR A 208 -7.41 1.57 -2.07
C THR A 208 -8.38 1.38 -0.92
N SER A 209 -8.38 2.28 0.07
CA SER A 209 -9.45 2.43 1.06
C SER A 209 -9.91 3.90 1.18
N LEU A 210 -11.18 4.10 1.54
CA LEU A 210 -11.77 5.43 1.74
C LEU A 210 -11.03 6.22 2.82
N ILE A 211 -10.90 7.54 2.64
CA ILE A 211 -10.34 8.44 3.66
C ILE A 211 -11.46 9.01 4.53
N HIS A 212 -11.26 8.94 5.85
CA HIS A 212 -12.19 9.54 6.81
C HIS A 212 -12.26 11.06 6.71
N ASN A 213 -13.47 11.57 6.50
CA ASN A 213 -13.77 12.97 6.78
C ASN A 213 -14.03 13.15 8.27
N ARG A 214 -13.10 13.78 8.99
CA ARG A 214 -13.19 14.03 10.44
C ARG A 214 -14.45 14.78 10.91
N ASN A 215 -15.15 15.46 9.99
CA ASN A 215 -16.39 16.16 10.29
C ASN A 215 -17.65 15.29 10.10
N ASP A 216 -17.51 14.05 9.64
CA ASP A 216 -18.60 13.10 9.51
C ASP A 216 -18.94 12.51 10.89
N THR A 217 -20.10 12.87 11.42
CA THR A 217 -20.60 12.41 12.72
C THR A 217 -21.38 11.09 12.64
N GLY A 218 -21.14 10.27 11.61
CA GLY A 218 -21.71 8.92 11.51
C GLY A 218 -23.15 8.90 11.00
N THR A 219 -23.53 9.86 10.16
CA THR A 219 -24.80 9.85 9.44
C THR A 219 -24.49 9.93 7.97
N GLY A 220 -24.38 8.76 7.34
CA GLY A 220 -23.99 8.58 5.95
C GLY A 220 -24.36 9.75 5.03
N ASP A 221 -23.30 10.18 4.34
CA ASP A 221 -23.25 11.10 3.21
C ASP A 221 -23.37 12.61 3.53
N SER A 222 -22.70 13.42 2.69
CA SER A 222 -22.82 14.88 2.48
C SER A 222 -21.69 15.83 2.92
N ALA A 223 -20.45 15.34 2.98
CA ALA A 223 -19.35 16.18 2.51
C ALA A 223 -18.31 15.34 1.79
N ASN A 224 -18.44 15.27 0.46
CA ASN A 224 -17.37 14.88 -0.47
C ASN A 224 -16.03 15.56 -0.12
N THR A 225 -16.03 16.63 0.67
CA THR A 225 -14.83 17.32 1.13
C THR A 225 -14.24 16.69 2.39
N VAL A 226 -13.13 15.98 2.27
CA VAL A 226 -12.30 15.50 3.39
C VAL A 226 -11.43 16.65 3.90
N THR A 227 -11.63 17.09 5.14
CA THR A 227 -10.85 18.20 5.72
C THR A 227 -9.58 17.73 6.42
N PHE A 228 -8.53 18.52 6.34
CA PHE A 228 -7.24 18.23 6.99
C PHE A 228 -7.31 18.35 8.51
N GLY A 229 -6.36 17.71 9.18
CA GLY A 229 -6.17 17.85 10.62
C GLY A 229 -5.82 19.29 11.01
N LYS A 230 -5.83 19.57 12.32
CA LYS A 230 -5.43 20.90 12.86
C LYS A 230 -3.98 21.29 12.53
N ASN A 231 -3.15 20.31 12.19
CA ASN A 231 -1.78 20.48 11.71
C ASN A 231 -1.70 20.73 10.20
N LEU A 232 -2.84 20.86 9.50
CA LEU A 232 -2.97 21.14 8.06
C LEU A 232 -2.39 20.06 7.15
N VAL A 233 -2.37 18.81 7.63
CA VAL A 233 -2.04 17.63 6.83
C VAL A 233 -3.28 16.76 6.65
N LEU A 234 -3.34 16.07 5.52
CA LEU A 234 -4.32 15.02 5.28
C LEU A 234 -3.92 13.78 6.09
N ASP A 235 -4.86 13.26 6.87
CA ASP A 235 -4.68 12.03 7.62
C ASP A 235 -5.26 10.88 6.77
N LEU A 236 -4.45 9.85 6.46
CA LEU A 236 -4.91 8.69 5.70
C LEU A 236 -5.56 7.67 6.63
N SER A 237 -6.68 7.10 6.18
CA SER A 237 -7.38 6.00 6.85
C SER A 237 -6.59 4.70 6.81
N GLY A 238 -6.98 3.75 7.67
CA GLY A 238 -6.40 2.42 7.72
C GLY A 238 -7.03 1.47 6.71
N ALA A 239 -6.84 0.17 6.96
CA ALA A 239 -7.29 -0.90 6.07
C ALA A 239 -8.79 -0.85 5.74
N GLU A 240 -9.63 -0.74 6.76
CA GLU A 240 -11.10 -0.76 6.61
C GLU A 240 -11.68 0.63 6.26
N GLY A 241 -10.81 1.56 5.81
CA GLY A 241 -11.20 2.93 5.56
C GLY A 241 -11.49 3.69 6.86
N PRO A 242 -12.55 4.51 6.93
CA PRO A 242 -12.83 5.32 8.10
C PRO A 242 -13.41 4.51 9.27
N LEU A 243 -12.59 4.14 10.25
CA LEU A 243 -13.09 3.59 11.52
C LEU A 243 -13.03 4.60 12.66
N ASN A 244 -14.05 4.63 13.51
CA ASN A 244 -13.98 5.36 14.78
C ASN A 244 -12.89 4.81 15.73
N SER A 245 -12.46 3.57 15.51
CA SER A 245 -11.38 2.91 16.22
C SER A 245 -10.00 3.17 15.61
N ASP A 246 -9.92 3.79 14.43
CA ASP A 246 -8.63 4.15 13.84
C ASP A 246 -7.86 5.02 14.82
N PRO A 247 -6.54 4.77 14.99
CA PRO A 247 -5.67 5.71 15.68
C PRO A 247 -5.96 7.12 15.16
N THR A 248 -6.30 8.04 16.07
CA THR A 248 -6.72 9.42 15.73
C THR A 248 -5.65 10.29 15.04
N THR A 249 -4.59 9.65 14.55
CA THR A 249 -3.33 10.20 14.07
C THR A 249 -3.03 9.90 12.60
N GLY A 250 -3.86 9.15 11.87
CA GLY A 250 -3.64 8.80 10.45
C GLY A 250 -2.96 7.44 10.31
N PRO A 251 -3.67 6.33 10.56
CA PRO A 251 -3.07 4.99 10.56
C PRO A 251 -2.45 4.59 9.22
N GLY A 252 -3.00 5.04 8.09
CA GLY A 252 -2.41 4.81 6.76
C GLY A 252 -1.22 5.70 6.44
N GLY A 253 -0.87 6.66 7.30
CA GLY A 253 0.12 7.71 7.02
C GLY A 253 -0.51 9.09 6.90
N GLN A 254 0.27 10.07 6.43
CA GLN A 254 -0.15 11.46 6.34
C GLN A 254 0.47 12.18 5.14
N PHE A 255 -0.31 13.05 4.48
CA PHE A 255 0.17 13.90 3.40
C PHE A 255 0.16 15.38 3.76
N ASP A 256 1.29 16.06 3.61
CA ASP A 256 1.37 17.52 3.55
C ASP A 256 1.33 17.93 2.07
N LEU A 257 0.22 18.50 1.61
CA LEU A 257 0.10 18.93 0.20
C LEU A 257 0.89 20.21 -0.13
N ASN A 258 1.67 20.74 0.83
CA ASN A 258 2.52 21.93 0.73
C ASN A 258 1.85 23.11 -0.02
N ALA A 259 0.54 23.20 0.08
CA ALA A 259 -0.31 24.14 -0.62
C ALA A 259 -0.97 25.03 0.44
N PRO A 260 -0.50 26.27 0.65
CA PRO A 260 -0.82 27.05 1.85
C PRO A 260 -2.31 27.39 2.03
N ASN A 261 -3.13 27.22 1.00
CA ASN A 261 -4.58 27.43 1.05
C ASN A 261 -5.39 26.13 0.93
N GLN A 262 -4.74 24.99 0.72
CA GLN A 262 -5.41 23.70 0.63
C GLN A 262 -5.60 23.15 2.03
N VAL A 263 -6.85 23.01 2.45
CA VAL A 263 -7.23 22.51 3.79
C VAL A 263 -8.16 21.30 3.71
N SER A 264 -8.36 20.78 2.50
CA SER A 264 -9.24 19.66 2.22
C SER A 264 -8.95 19.06 0.86
N ILE A 265 -9.43 17.84 0.60
CA ILE A 265 -9.57 17.26 -0.75
C ILE A 265 -11.04 16.89 -0.97
N HIS A 266 -11.41 16.64 -2.23
CA HIS A 266 -12.76 16.29 -2.63
C HIS A 266 -12.80 14.88 -3.20
N TYR A 267 -13.65 14.01 -2.67
CA TYR A 267 -13.96 12.70 -3.20
C TYR A 267 -14.70 12.85 -4.53
N LEU A 268 -14.14 12.24 -5.57
CA LEU A 268 -14.64 12.30 -6.95
C LEU A 268 -15.47 11.05 -7.31
N GLY A 269 -15.36 9.99 -6.51
CA GLY A 269 -16.02 8.70 -6.67
C GLY A 269 -15.03 7.54 -6.58
N GLU A 270 -15.52 6.35 -6.90
CA GLU A 270 -14.76 5.10 -6.89
C GLU A 270 -14.86 4.33 -8.21
N LYS A 271 -13.96 3.37 -8.39
CA LYS A 271 -13.94 2.46 -9.53
C LYS A 271 -13.36 1.11 -9.12
N LEU A 272 -14.05 0.03 -9.47
CA LEU A 272 -13.51 -1.33 -9.39
C LEU A 272 -12.66 -1.62 -10.63
N ILE A 273 -11.39 -1.98 -10.44
CA ILE A 273 -10.48 -2.39 -11.53
C ILE A 273 -9.81 -3.70 -11.12
N GLY A 274 -10.07 -4.76 -11.88
CA GLY A 274 -9.77 -6.12 -11.40
C GLY A 274 -10.58 -6.42 -10.14
N ASP A 275 -9.91 -6.83 -9.08
CA ASP A 275 -10.52 -7.17 -7.79
C ASP A 275 -10.36 -6.06 -6.73
N THR A 276 -9.66 -4.97 -7.06
CA THR A 276 -9.41 -3.84 -6.15
C THR A 276 -10.34 -2.67 -6.47
N THR A 277 -10.94 -2.10 -5.42
CA THR A 277 -11.68 -0.83 -5.52
C THR A 277 -10.74 0.34 -5.27
N TYR A 278 -10.76 1.32 -6.16
CA TYR A 278 -9.95 2.54 -6.08
C TYR A 278 -10.85 3.75 -5.82
N TYR A 279 -10.43 4.61 -4.91
CA TYR A 279 -11.12 5.81 -4.47
C TYR A 279 -10.36 7.05 -4.94
N TYR A 280 -11.04 7.90 -5.69
CA TYR A 280 -10.42 9.04 -6.37
C TYR A 280 -10.74 10.33 -5.63
N TYR A 281 -9.71 11.15 -5.44
CA TYR A 281 -9.82 12.45 -4.81
C TYR A 281 -9.07 13.51 -5.61
N GLY A 282 -9.56 14.74 -5.58
CA GLY A 282 -8.94 15.90 -6.20
C GLY A 282 -9.20 17.17 -5.40
N THR A 283 -9.03 18.33 -6.02
CA THR A 283 -9.57 19.57 -5.46
C THR A 283 -11.08 19.65 -5.70
N ALA A 284 -11.74 20.68 -5.16
CA ALA A 284 -13.17 20.92 -5.41
C ALA A 284 -13.50 21.26 -6.88
N ASN A 285 -12.50 21.59 -7.70
CA ASN A 285 -12.67 21.89 -9.12
C ASN A 285 -12.18 20.75 -10.03
N ALA A 286 -11.64 19.67 -9.45
CA ALA A 286 -11.10 18.57 -10.23
C ALA A 286 -12.20 17.86 -11.03
N ALA A 287 -11.85 17.44 -12.24
CA ALA A 287 -12.75 16.66 -13.07
C ALA A 287 -12.80 15.21 -12.57
N THR A 288 -14.00 14.63 -12.51
CA THR A 288 -14.17 13.20 -12.24
C THR A 288 -13.62 12.39 -13.42
N PRO A 289 -12.72 11.40 -13.19
CA PRO A 289 -12.22 10.54 -14.26
C PRO A 289 -13.34 9.69 -14.90
N ASP A 290 -13.13 9.30 -16.16
CA ASP A 290 -14.13 8.51 -16.91
C ASP A 290 -14.41 7.14 -16.25
N GLY A 291 -15.68 6.83 -16.04
CA GLY A 291 -16.10 5.54 -15.45
C GLY A 291 -15.97 5.46 -13.93
N VAL A 292 -15.56 6.54 -13.26
CA VAL A 292 -15.66 6.69 -11.80
C VAL A 292 -17.11 7.02 -11.43
N THR A 293 -17.64 6.34 -10.42
CA THR A 293 -19.03 6.50 -9.95
C THR A 293 -19.10 6.91 -8.49
N TYR A 294 -20.12 7.68 -8.13
CA TYR A 294 -20.49 7.88 -6.72
C TYR A 294 -21.29 6.67 -6.27
N ALA A 295 -20.79 5.95 -5.26
CA ALA A 295 -21.53 4.89 -4.58
C ALA A 295 -22.62 5.46 -3.66
#